data_AF-A0A519TIY2-F1
#
_entry.id   AF-A0A519TIY2-F1
#
_cell.length_a   1.000
_cell.length_b   1.000
_cell.length_c   1.000
_cell.angle_alpha   90.00
_cell.angle_beta   90.00
_cell.angle_gamma   90.00
#
_symmetry.space_group_name_H-M   'P 1'
#
loop_
_entity.id
_entity.type
_entity.pdbx_description
1 polymer ?
#
loop_
_entity_poly.entity_id
_entity_poly.type
_entity_poly.pdbx_seq_one_letter_code
_entity_poly.pdbx_strand_id
1 'polypeptide(L)'
;MLDKNIPPTSFFRLPFTPSTRILTENTLNQYSEIRKPKRGYLPIKIRKISFSNELLVIGVILDREPEELVYIKVTTSELLVSCSVDTHENYLSRYAYFSLTQLMYYYAEYNFEEYYWPGFFDQETGGSKYLMIHKSKDNLHVSSKVRYKGLYKPGKQLPVVSANIVELRKAVPSIQEQPPRETHMVLGFYLAGNNNERFRTNHYPFLIPYIGILNKAKTEVRSFTTYVLNEMQLSEIDLMDEQQNLVEICFDMKKIALVASPEYKEDAHKLSEKRKQNQNNFNELFELWQKALPLLSGRLYTHYSYTYGMRNVKGKPRRSYMTPCAFNNETPEICFLWK
;
A
#
# COMPACT_ATOMS: atom_id res chain seq x y z
N MET A 1 29.70 -11.35 -19.99
CA MET A 1 29.45 -12.03 -18.70
C MET A 1 29.54 -10.94 -17.63
N LEU A 2 28.52 -10.77 -16.79
CA LEU A 2 28.55 -9.79 -15.70
C LEU A 2 29.59 -10.27 -14.68
N ASP A 3 30.60 -9.45 -14.41
CA ASP A 3 31.70 -9.80 -13.52
C ASP A 3 31.15 -10.01 -12.11
N LYS A 4 31.21 -11.25 -11.63
CA LYS A 4 30.48 -11.70 -10.43
C LYS A 4 31.16 -11.26 -9.12
N ASN A 5 32.36 -10.69 -9.20
CA ASN A 5 33.19 -10.33 -8.06
C ASN A 5 33.66 -8.88 -8.16
N ILE A 6 32.75 -7.94 -7.90
CA ILE A 6 33.07 -6.52 -7.76
C ILE A 6 33.90 -6.36 -6.46
N PRO A 7 35.16 -5.87 -6.52
CA PRO A 7 35.98 -5.71 -5.33
C PRO A 7 35.31 -4.82 -4.28
N PRO A 8 35.43 -5.10 -2.97
CA PRO A 8 34.87 -4.25 -1.92
C PRO A 8 35.28 -2.78 -2.04
N THR A 9 36.50 -2.52 -2.51
CA THR A 9 37.10 -1.19 -2.73
C THR A 9 36.51 -0.40 -3.90
N SER A 10 35.61 -0.99 -4.67
CA SER A 10 34.92 -0.34 -5.78
C SER A 10 33.49 0.09 -5.42
N PHE A 11 33.08 -0.06 -4.16
CA PHE A 11 31.79 0.41 -3.66
C PHE A 11 31.92 1.73 -2.91
N PHE A 12 31.18 2.72 -3.36
CA PHE A 12 30.85 3.91 -2.60
C PHE A 12 29.74 3.60 -1.59
N ARG A 13 29.83 4.15 -0.37
CA ARG A 13 28.92 3.84 0.74
C ARG A 13 28.00 5.02 1.04
N LEU A 14 26.70 4.76 1.07
CA LEU A 14 25.69 5.75 1.44
C LEU A 14 24.90 5.24 2.66
N PRO A 15 24.86 5.97 3.79
CA PRO A 15 24.10 5.53 4.95
C PRO A 15 22.59 5.60 4.68
N PHE A 16 21.83 4.68 5.27
CA PHE A 16 20.38 4.77 5.30
C PHE A 16 19.89 5.62 6.48
N THR A 17 18.63 6.06 6.42
CA THR A 17 17.93 6.57 7.60
C THR A 17 17.95 5.50 8.70
N PRO A 18 18.26 5.85 9.97
CA PRO A 18 18.45 4.88 11.06
C PRO A 18 17.33 3.85 11.15
N SER A 19 17.68 2.58 11.31
CA SER A 19 16.76 1.44 11.42
C SER A 19 15.86 1.20 10.20
N THR A 20 16.17 1.81 9.05
CA THR A 20 15.46 1.60 7.78
C THR A 20 16.42 1.21 6.66
N ARG A 21 15.87 0.94 5.48
CA ARG A 21 16.62 0.79 4.22
C ARG A 21 16.24 1.88 3.22
N ILE A 22 15.92 3.06 3.75
CA ILE A 22 15.51 4.23 2.98
C ILE A 22 16.75 5.11 2.81
N LEU A 23 17.07 5.42 1.56
CA LEU A 23 18.04 6.45 1.21
C LEU A 23 17.27 7.73 0.84
N THR A 24 17.69 8.87 1.38
CA THR A 24 17.11 10.18 1.07
C THR A 24 17.97 10.95 0.08
N GLU A 25 17.36 11.85 -0.68
CA GLU A 25 18.06 12.77 -1.58
C GLU A 25 19.02 13.68 -0.80
N ASN A 26 18.68 14.08 0.43
CA ASN A 26 19.56 14.85 1.31
C ASN A 26 20.85 14.09 1.63
N THR A 27 20.74 12.81 2.00
CA THR A 27 21.91 11.96 2.24
C THR A 27 22.73 11.80 0.97
N LEU A 28 22.09 11.53 -0.17
CA LEU A 28 22.80 11.42 -1.45
C LEU A 28 23.58 12.70 -1.80
N ASN A 29 22.96 13.86 -1.61
CA ASN A 29 23.58 15.16 -1.89
C ASN A 29 24.68 15.50 -0.88
N GLN A 30 24.56 15.09 0.38
CA GLN A 30 25.60 15.30 1.39
C GLN A 30 26.91 14.57 1.04
N TYR A 31 26.81 13.38 0.44
CA TYR A 31 27.94 12.50 0.16
C TYR A 31 28.46 12.56 -1.29
N SER A 32 27.90 13.44 -2.12
CA SER A 32 28.34 13.63 -3.51
C SER A 32 28.55 15.11 -3.79
N GLU A 33 29.48 15.44 -4.68
CA GLU A 33 29.63 16.80 -5.20
C GLU A 33 28.68 17.07 -6.39
N ILE A 34 28.20 16.00 -7.03
CA ILE A 34 27.33 16.08 -8.20
C ILE A 34 25.95 16.60 -7.78
N ARG A 35 25.37 17.49 -8.58
CA ARG A 35 24.02 18.05 -8.36
C ARG A 35 23.19 17.92 -9.60
N LYS A 36 21.91 17.63 -9.40
CA LYS A 36 20.92 17.69 -10.49
C LYS A 36 20.84 19.13 -11.03
N PRO A 37 20.98 19.35 -12.35
CA PRO A 37 20.91 20.69 -12.92
C PRO A 37 19.51 21.30 -12.70
N LYS A 38 19.48 22.59 -12.34
CA LYS A 38 18.23 23.33 -12.06
C LYS A 38 17.31 23.48 -13.28
N ARG A 39 17.82 23.28 -14.50
CA ARG A 39 17.06 23.29 -15.76
C ARG A 39 17.01 21.86 -16.32
N GLY A 40 15.79 21.31 -16.42
CA GLY A 40 15.50 19.89 -16.61
C GLY A 40 15.76 19.31 -18.00
N TYR A 41 16.93 19.57 -18.58
CA TYR A 41 17.29 19.13 -19.94
C TYR A 41 18.27 17.95 -19.98
N LEU A 42 18.48 17.23 -18.88
CA LEU A 42 19.23 15.97 -18.91
C LEU A 42 18.24 14.80 -18.85
N PRO A 43 17.87 14.19 -20.00
CA PRO A 43 17.09 12.96 -20.00
C PRO A 43 17.87 11.86 -19.29
N ILE A 44 17.28 11.27 -18.26
CA ILE A 44 17.85 10.13 -17.54
C ILE A 44 16.94 8.94 -17.79
N LYS A 45 17.48 7.89 -18.42
CA LYS A 45 16.77 6.63 -18.60
C LYS A 45 17.45 5.57 -17.77
N ILE A 46 16.67 4.91 -16.90
CA ILE A 46 17.14 3.76 -16.13
C ILE A 46 16.31 2.53 -16.48
N ARG A 47 16.94 1.36 -16.47
CA ARG A 47 16.25 0.06 -16.54
C ARG A 47 16.88 -0.92 -15.55
N LYS A 48 16.04 -1.63 -14.79
CA LYS A 48 16.51 -2.70 -13.89
C LYS A 48 16.84 -3.94 -14.74
N ILE A 49 18.12 -4.29 -14.83
CA ILE A 49 18.61 -5.34 -15.72
C ILE A 49 18.47 -6.71 -15.08
N SER A 50 18.98 -6.89 -13.86
CA SER A 50 19.02 -8.17 -13.18
C SER A 50 19.18 -8.00 -11.68
N PHE A 51 18.86 -9.06 -10.93
CA PHE A 51 19.16 -9.19 -9.51
C PHE A 51 19.75 -10.58 -9.27
N SER A 52 20.99 -10.65 -8.80
CA SER A 52 21.72 -11.90 -8.56
C SER A 52 22.85 -11.63 -7.58
N ASN A 53 23.24 -12.59 -6.74
CA ASN A 53 24.29 -12.38 -5.73
C ASN A 53 24.07 -11.13 -4.87
N GLU A 54 22.82 -10.84 -4.49
CA GLU A 54 22.45 -9.65 -3.70
C GLU A 54 22.73 -8.31 -4.42
N LEU A 55 23.08 -8.35 -5.71
CA LEU A 55 23.38 -7.18 -6.53
C LEU A 55 22.24 -6.90 -7.50
N LEU A 56 21.65 -5.71 -7.35
CA LEU A 56 20.78 -5.12 -8.35
C LEU A 56 21.65 -4.43 -9.39
N VAL A 57 21.47 -4.80 -10.66
CA VAL A 57 22.14 -4.18 -11.80
C VAL A 57 21.15 -3.26 -12.50
N ILE A 58 21.49 -1.98 -12.61
CA ILE A 58 20.71 -0.96 -13.30
C ILE A 58 21.51 -0.48 -14.49
N GLY A 59 20.89 -0.52 -15.67
CA GLY A 59 21.42 0.16 -16.85
C GLY A 59 20.97 1.61 -16.84
N VAL A 60 21.89 2.54 -17.07
CA VAL A 60 21.63 3.98 -17.07
C VAL A 60 22.18 4.62 -18.33
N ILE A 61 21.34 5.45 -18.95
CA ILE A 61 21.69 6.29 -20.10
C ILE A 61 21.44 7.74 -19.70
N LEU A 62 22.48 8.57 -19.78
CA LEU A 62 22.41 10.01 -19.57
C LEU A 62 22.40 10.69 -20.95
N ASP A 63 21.29 11.34 -21.30
CA ASP A 63 21.06 11.95 -22.60
C ASP A 63 21.34 11.01 -23.79
N ARG A 64 22.45 11.22 -24.51
CA ARG A 64 22.90 10.44 -25.69
C ARG A 64 24.17 9.65 -25.44
N GLU A 65 24.61 9.58 -24.19
CA GLU A 65 25.82 8.85 -23.81
C GLU A 65 25.60 7.33 -23.87
N PRO A 66 26.67 6.53 -23.94
CA PRO A 66 26.59 5.07 -23.84
C PRO A 66 25.88 4.61 -22.56
N GLU A 67 25.27 3.43 -22.62
CA GLU A 67 24.68 2.81 -21.44
C GLU A 67 25.78 2.32 -20.50
N GLU A 68 25.73 2.79 -19.26
CA GLU A 68 26.60 2.33 -18.17
C GLU A 68 25.82 1.48 -17.16
N LEU A 69 26.55 0.68 -16.38
CA LEU A 69 25.98 -0.24 -15.41
C LEU A 69 26.25 0.24 -13.99
N VAL A 70 25.17 0.41 -13.22
CA VAL A 70 25.22 0.73 -11.79
C VAL A 70 24.85 -0.53 -11.00
N TYR A 71 25.71 -0.88 -10.05
CA TYR A 71 25.59 -2.05 -9.20
C TYR A 71 25.21 -1.60 -7.79
N ILE A 72 24.11 -2.13 -7.28
CA ILE A 72 23.58 -1.76 -5.97
C ILE A 72 23.49 -3.00 -5.10
N LYS A 73 24.15 -2.97 -3.95
CA LYS A 73 23.99 -3.94 -2.87
C LYS A 73 23.39 -3.26 -1.64
N VAL A 74 22.33 -3.85 -1.11
CA VAL A 74 21.62 -3.33 0.07
C VAL A 74 22.10 -4.07 1.30
N THR A 75 22.53 -3.34 2.33
CA THR A 75 22.92 -3.92 3.63
C THR A 75 21.90 -3.54 4.71
N THR A 76 22.22 -3.83 5.97
CA THR A 76 21.39 -3.45 7.13
C THR A 76 21.34 -1.93 7.37
N SER A 77 22.42 -1.21 7.07
CA SER A 77 22.60 0.19 7.46
C SER A 77 23.09 1.09 6.33
N GLU A 78 23.62 0.51 5.26
CA GLU A 78 24.23 1.25 4.14
C GLU A 78 23.79 0.70 2.78
N LEU A 79 23.71 1.57 1.80
CA LEU A 79 23.68 1.24 0.38
C LEU A 79 25.11 1.22 -0.15
N LEU A 80 25.52 0.09 -0.71
CA LEU A 80 26.79 -0.03 -1.43
C LEU A 80 26.51 0.16 -2.91
N VAL A 81 27.16 1.15 -3.52
CA VAL A 81 26.94 1.53 -4.91
C VAL A 81 28.26 1.49 -5.67
N SER A 82 28.28 0.78 -6.78
CA SER A 82 29.38 0.77 -7.73
C SER A 82 28.87 1.10 -9.13
N CYS A 83 29.75 1.48 -10.03
CA CYS A 83 29.43 1.76 -11.43
C CYS A 83 30.51 1.15 -12.31
N SER A 84 30.16 0.78 -13.54
CA SER A 84 31.13 0.36 -14.56
C SER A 84 32.20 1.42 -14.85
N VAL A 85 31.90 2.68 -14.55
CA VAL A 85 32.81 3.82 -14.71
C VAL A 85 32.89 4.66 -13.44
N ASP A 86 34.09 5.09 -13.09
CA ASP A 86 34.38 6.17 -12.15
C ASP A 86 33.66 6.07 -10.79
N THR A 87 33.57 4.88 -10.18
CA THR A 87 33.17 4.74 -8.77
C THR A 87 34.26 4.05 -7.96
N HIS A 88 34.58 4.60 -6.81
CA HIS A 88 35.43 3.98 -5.80
C HIS A 88 34.99 4.46 -4.40
N GLU A 89 35.65 4.01 -3.34
CA GLU A 89 35.22 4.27 -1.95
C GLU A 89 34.95 5.74 -1.60
N ASN A 90 35.65 6.67 -2.25
CA ASN A 90 35.60 8.11 -1.95
C ASN A 90 34.91 8.96 -3.03
N TYR A 91 34.45 8.34 -4.12
CA TYR A 91 33.84 9.07 -5.23
C TYR A 91 32.70 8.27 -5.85
N LEU A 92 31.53 8.91 -5.94
CA LEU A 92 30.34 8.36 -6.57
C LEU A 92 30.25 8.83 -8.02
N SER A 93 30.27 7.90 -8.96
CA SER A 93 30.12 8.22 -10.39
C SER A 93 28.87 9.05 -10.68
N ARG A 94 28.97 9.93 -11.68
CA ARG A 94 27.83 10.70 -12.21
C ARG A 94 26.66 9.81 -12.62
N TYR A 95 26.94 8.65 -13.22
CA TYR A 95 25.92 7.68 -13.63
C TYR A 95 25.21 7.05 -12.43
N ALA A 96 25.97 6.70 -11.39
CA ALA A 96 25.43 6.17 -10.14
C ALA A 96 24.55 7.23 -9.43
N TYR A 97 25.05 8.46 -9.29
CA TYR A 97 24.30 9.56 -8.71
C TYR A 97 22.96 9.78 -9.43
N PHE A 98 22.99 9.94 -10.76
CA PHE A 98 21.75 10.17 -11.50
C PHE A 98 20.79 8.99 -11.47
N SER A 99 21.30 7.75 -11.45
CA SER A 99 20.46 6.56 -11.26
C SER A 99 19.69 6.60 -9.94
N LEU A 100 20.37 6.94 -8.85
CA LEU A 100 19.74 7.06 -7.52
C LEU A 100 18.73 8.21 -7.49
N THR A 101 19.05 9.37 -8.06
CA THR A 101 18.09 10.48 -8.13
C THR A 101 16.84 10.13 -8.96
N GLN A 102 17.00 9.31 -10.00
CA GLN A 102 15.88 8.86 -10.82
C GLN A 102 14.98 7.87 -10.08
N LEU A 103 15.54 7.01 -9.21
CA LEU A 103 14.76 6.18 -8.30
C LEU A 103 13.95 7.03 -7.30
N MET A 104 14.51 8.14 -6.83
CA MET A 104 13.90 9.04 -5.84
C MET A 104 12.94 10.08 -6.44
N TYR A 105 12.73 10.08 -7.76
CA TYR A 105 12.11 11.20 -8.50
C TYR A 105 10.80 11.74 -7.90
N TYR A 106 9.94 10.87 -7.36
CA TYR A 106 8.64 11.26 -6.84
C TYR A 106 8.62 11.66 -5.36
N TYR A 107 9.54 11.14 -4.55
CA TYR A 107 9.43 11.23 -3.09
C TYR A 107 10.68 11.78 -2.39
N ALA A 108 11.71 12.20 -3.14
CA ALA A 108 13.01 12.60 -2.59
C ALA A 108 13.67 11.54 -1.67
N GLU A 109 13.21 10.30 -1.77
CA GLU A 109 13.72 9.14 -1.06
C GLU A 109 13.35 7.87 -1.84
N TYR A 110 14.05 6.77 -1.56
CA TYR A 110 13.74 5.47 -2.13
C TYR A 110 13.95 4.36 -1.10
N ASN A 111 12.97 3.46 -1.00
CA ASN A 111 13.02 2.32 -0.10
C ASN A 111 13.63 1.11 -0.82
N PHE A 112 14.83 0.71 -0.41
CA PHE A 112 15.60 -0.40 -0.98
C PHE A 112 15.28 -1.76 -0.34
N GLU A 113 14.31 -1.83 0.57
CA GLU A 113 13.91 -3.06 1.29
C GLU A 113 13.62 -4.25 0.37
N GLU A 114 13.08 -4.00 -0.82
CA GLU A 114 12.81 -5.02 -1.83
C GLU A 114 14.06 -5.81 -2.25
N TYR A 115 15.22 -5.15 -2.32
CA TYR A 115 16.49 -5.74 -2.79
C TYR A 115 17.39 -6.24 -1.66
N TYR A 116 16.93 -6.15 -0.41
CA TYR A 116 17.66 -6.67 0.74
C TYR A 116 17.35 -8.16 0.95
N TRP A 117 18.26 -9.05 0.54
CA TRP A 117 18.13 -10.50 0.68
C TRP A 117 19.47 -11.18 1.03
N PRO A 118 20.08 -10.84 2.17
CA PRO A 118 21.41 -11.35 2.51
C PRO A 118 21.39 -12.86 2.80
N GLY A 119 22.30 -13.61 2.19
CA GLY A 119 22.43 -15.06 2.38
C GLY A 119 21.39 -15.91 1.65
N PHE A 120 20.62 -15.33 0.73
CA PHE A 120 19.59 -16.06 -0.05
C PHE A 120 20.10 -16.57 -1.40
N PHE A 121 21.36 -16.31 -1.74
CA PHE A 121 21.97 -16.66 -3.02
C PHE A 121 23.04 -17.73 -2.84
N ASP A 122 23.10 -18.62 -3.81
CA ASP A 122 24.20 -19.57 -3.96
C ASP A 122 25.41 -18.85 -4.54
N GLN A 123 26.57 -18.90 -3.87
CA GLN A 123 27.73 -18.07 -4.22
C GLN A 123 28.34 -18.45 -5.58
N GLU A 124 28.23 -19.71 -6.00
CA GLU A 124 28.81 -20.21 -7.25
C GLU A 124 27.93 -19.85 -8.45
N THR A 125 26.63 -20.18 -8.36
CA THR A 125 25.68 -20.01 -9.45
C THR A 125 25.14 -18.59 -9.53
N GLY A 126 25.03 -17.91 -8.39
CA GLY A 126 24.36 -16.62 -8.20
C GLY A 126 22.84 -16.65 -8.32
N GLY A 127 22.27 -17.86 -8.39
CA GLY A 127 20.84 -18.10 -8.34
C GLY A 127 20.34 -18.15 -6.90
N SER A 128 19.02 -17.99 -6.74
CA SER A 128 18.35 -18.24 -5.46
C SER A 128 17.31 -19.34 -5.61
N LYS A 129 17.45 -20.40 -4.78
CA LYS A 129 16.38 -21.41 -4.66
C LYS A 129 15.16 -20.86 -3.91
N TYR A 130 15.32 -19.78 -3.14
CA TYR A 130 14.33 -19.21 -2.23
C TYR A 130 13.51 -18.07 -2.83
N LEU A 131 14.12 -17.29 -3.73
CA LEU A 131 13.53 -16.06 -4.25
C LEU A 131 12.90 -16.26 -5.63
N MET A 132 11.90 -15.43 -5.89
CA MET A 132 11.21 -15.28 -7.15
C MET A 132 11.54 -13.88 -7.68
N ILE A 133 12.23 -13.84 -8.83
CA ILE A 133 12.70 -12.60 -9.45
C ILE A 133 11.89 -12.40 -10.72
N HIS A 134 10.92 -11.49 -10.66
CA HIS A 134 10.07 -11.17 -11.81
C HIS A 134 10.58 -9.90 -12.49
N LYS A 135 11.07 -10.05 -13.71
CA LYS A 135 11.46 -8.93 -14.55
C LYS A 135 10.32 -8.57 -15.51
N SER A 136 9.91 -7.31 -15.49
CA SER A 136 9.10 -6.69 -16.53
C SER A 136 9.96 -5.69 -17.32
N LYS A 137 9.37 -5.02 -18.31
CA LYS A 137 10.10 -4.09 -19.20
C LYS A 137 10.87 -3.00 -18.43
N ASP A 138 10.25 -2.43 -17.40
CA ASP A 138 10.79 -1.29 -16.64
C ASP A 138 10.95 -1.58 -15.15
N ASN A 139 10.56 -2.77 -14.68
CA ASN A 139 10.58 -3.10 -13.27
C ASN A 139 11.18 -4.48 -13.00
N LEU A 140 11.73 -4.65 -11.81
CA LEU A 140 12.25 -5.90 -11.31
C LEU A 140 11.73 -6.07 -9.90
N HIS A 141 10.90 -7.09 -9.70
CA HIS A 141 10.32 -7.41 -8.40
C HIS A 141 11.01 -8.63 -7.80
N VAL A 142 11.40 -8.52 -6.53
CA VAL A 142 12.01 -9.62 -5.78
C VAL A 142 11.14 -9.99 -4.59
N SER A 143 10.65 -11.22 -4.57
CA SER A 143 9.83 -11.76 -3.50
C SER A 143 10.28 -13.16 -3.11
N SER A 144 9.84 -13.67 -1.96
CA SER A 144 10.03 -15.08 -1.63
C SER A 144 9.07 -15.96 -2.43
N LYS A 145 9.53 -17.14 -2.85
CA LYS A 145 8.62 -18.14 -3.45
C LYS A 145 7.54 -18.51 -2.43
N VAL A 146 6.37 -18.90 -2.92
CA VAL A 146 5.19 -19.23 -2.07
C VAL A 146 5.53 -20.21 -0.94
N ARG A 147 6.29 -21.27 -1.23
CA ARG A 147 6.72 -22.28 -0.23
C ARG A 147 7.68 -21.75 0.86
N TYR A 148 8.23 -20.55 0.67
CA TYR A 148 9.13 -19.87 1.60
C TYR A 148 8.53 -18.54 2.08
N LYS A 149 7.22 -18.35 1.95
CA LYS A 149 6.52 -17.26 2.64
C LYS A 149 6.72 -17.45 4.15
N GLY A 150 7.22 -16.42 4.81
CA GLY A 150 7.57 -16.45 6.24
C GLY A 150 9.07 -16.43 6.56
N LEU A 151 9.96 -16.53 5.56
CA LEU A 151 11.38 -16.29 5.81
C LEU A 151 11.61 -14.83 6.22
N TYR A 152 12.23 -14.64 7.39
CA TYR A 152 12.60 -13.33 7.91
C TYR A 152 13.94 -12.87 7.34
N LYS A 153 13.99 -11.59 6.96
CA LYS A 153 15.23 -10.94 6.53
C LYS A 153 16.05 -10.56 7.76
N PRO A 154 17.37 -10.85 7.80
CA PRO A 154 18.24 -10.47 8.93
C PRO A 154 18.13 -8.99 9.29
N GLY A 155 18.16 -8.66 10.58
CA GLY A 155 18.04 -7.27 11.06
C GLY A 155 16.61 -6.71 11.06
N LYS A 156 15.59 -7.48 10.68
CA LYS A 156 14.21 -7.18 11.08
C LYS A 156 13.97 -7.72 12.48
N GLN A 157 13.45 -6.87 13.36
CA GLN A 157 12.93 -7.34 14.64
C GLN A 157 11.75 -8.27 14.35
N LEU A 158 11.77 -9.44 15.00
CA LEU A 158 10.57 -10.27 15.03
C LEU A 158 9.48 -9.49 15.77
N PRO A 159 8.22 -9.58 15.32
CA PRO A 159 7.13 -8.97 16.05
C PRO A 159 7.13 -9.51 17.48
N VAL A 160 7.04 -8.61 18.46
CA VAL A 160 6.90 -9.00 19.86
C VAL A 160 5.53 -9.63 20.01
N VAL A 161 5.49 -10.95 20.14
CA VAL A 161 4.26 -11.68 20.43
C VAL A 161 3.99 -11.51 21.90
N SER A 162 3.11 -10.57 22.24
CA SER A 162 2.56 -10.47 23.59
C SER A 162 1.50 -11.55 23.77
N ALA A 163 1.59 -12.30 24.86
CA ALA A 163 0.54 -13.24 25.26
C ALA A 163 -0.75 -12.53 25.70
N ASN A 164 -0.69 -11.20 25.92
CA ASN A 164 -1.87 -10.40 26.21
C ASN A 164 -2.67 -10.21 24.91
N ILE A 165 -3.62 -11.12 24.70
CA ILE A 165 -4.69 -10.93 23.73
C ILE A 165 -5.47 -9.71 24.20
N VAL A 166 -5.20 -8.55 23.60
CA VAL A 166 -6.13 -7.42 23.71
C VAL A 166 -7.39 -7.88 22.97
N GLU A 167 -8.46 -8.13 23.71
CA GLU A 167 -9.75 -8.50 23.15
C GLU A 167 -10.26 -7.30 22.33
N LEU A 168 -9.90 -7.26 21.05
CA LEU A 168 -10.22 -6.15 20.13
C LEU A 168 -11.74 -6.01 19.95
N ARG A 169 -12.48 -7.11 20.11
CA ARG A 169 -13.93 -7.15 20.00
C ARG A 169 -14.49 -8.28 20.86
N LYS A 170 -15.54 -7.98 21.62
CA LYS A 170 -16.36 -9.01 22.26
C LYS A 170 -17.19 -9.73 21.20
N ALA A 171 -17.25 -11.05 21.26
CA ALA A 171 -18.19 -11.80 20.42
C ALA A 171 -19.62 -11.32 20.74
N VAL A 172 -20.29 -10.74 19.74
CA VAL A 172 -21.70 -10.35 19.84
C VAL A 172 -22.49 -11.26 18.90
N PRO A 173 -23.63 -11.83 19.33
CA PRO A 173 -24.53 -12.55 18.44
C PRO A 173 -24.86 -11.71 17.20
N SER A 174 -24.93 -12.36 16.04
CA SER A 174 -25.35 -11.67 14.83
C SER A 174 -26.79 -11.19 14.97
N ILE A 175 -27.06 -10.01 14.40
CA ILE A 175 -28.41 -9.45 14.33
C ILE A 175 -29.26 -10.39 13.48
N GLN A 176 -30.47 -10.70 13.92
CA GLN A 176 -31.47 -11.41 13.12
C GLN A 176 -32.46 -10.41 12.52
N GLU A 177 -31.99 -9.63 11.55
CA GLU A 177 -32.81 -8.60 10.93
C GLU A 177 -33.91 -9.23 10.07
N GLN A 178 -35.14 -8.77 10.25
CA GLN A 178 -36.29 -9.24 9.49
C GLN A 178 -36.63 -8.25 8.38
N PRO A 179 -37.14 -8.72 7.22
CA PRO A 179 -37.63 -7.82 6.18
C PRO A 179 -38.74 -6.89 6.70
N PRO A 180 -38.80 -5.62 6.25
CA PRO A 180 -39.83 -4.68 6.70
C PRO A 180 -41.23 -5.18 6.31
N ARG A 181 -42.19 -5.12 7.23
CA ARG A 181 -43.56 -5.62 6.99
C ARG A 181 -44.40 -4.68 6.13
N GLU A 182 -44.32 -3.38 6.41
CA GLU A 182 -45.27 -2.39 5.87
C GLU A 182 -44.74 -1.63 4.66
N THR A 183 -43.42 -1.46 4.56
CA THR A 183 -42.78 -0.70 3.49
C THR A 183 -41.95 -1.59 2.56
N HIS A 184 -41.69 -1.09 1.35
CA HIS A 184 -40.67 -1.63 0.44
C HIS A 184 -39.42 -0.76 0.42
N MET A 185 -39.43 0.40 1.07
CA MET A 185 -38.27 1.25 1.23
C MET A 185 -37.40 0.70 2.37
N VAL A 186 -36.09 0.65 2.15
CA VAL A 186 -35.12 0.16 3.15
C VAL A 186 -33.88 1.04 3.19
N LEU A 187 -33.31 1.13 4.39
CA LEU A 187 -31.93 1.52 4.59
C LEU A 187 -31.06 0.28 4.43
N GLY A 188 -30.11 0.31 3.50
CA GLY A 188 -29.08 -0.71 3.37
C GLY A 188 -27.69 -0.12 3.53
N PHE A 189 -26.70 -1.00 3.70
CA PHE A 189 -25.31 -0.59 3.92
C PHE A 189 -24.41 -1.10 2.82
N TYR A 190 -23.48 -0.25 2.41
CA TYR A 190 -22.63 -0.47 1.26
C TYR A 190 -21.14 -0.36 1.64
N LEU A 191 -20.35 -1.37 1.30
CA LEU A 191 -18.89 -1.34 1.39
C LEU A 191 -18.28 -0.66 0.15
N ALA A 192 -17.73 0.52 0.39
CA ALA A 192 -16.95 1.30 -0.56
C ALA A 192 -15.54 0.70 -0.74
N GLY A 193 -15.38 -0.19 -1.72
CA GLY A 193 -14.10 -0.80 -2.05
C GLY A 193 -13.22 0.03 -2.99
N ASN A 194 -11.91 -0.16 -2.89
CA ASN A 194 -10.92 0.36 -3.83
C ASN A 194 -9.81 -0.66 -4.07
N ASN A 195 -9.03 -0.49 -5.15
CA ASN A 195 -7.90 -1.38 -5.45
C ASN A 195 -6.68 -0.83 -4.71
N ASN A 196 -6.30 -1.50 -3.63
CA ASN A 196 -5.15 -1.13 -2.82
C ASN A 196 -3.81 -1.50 -3.48
N GLU A 197 -3.80 -2.26 -4.58
CA GLU A 197 -2.59 -2.73 -5.26
C GLU A 197 -1.97 -1.70 -6.21
N ARG A 198 -2.65 -0.56 -6.47
CA ARG A 198 -2.15 0.49 -7.36
C ARG A 198 -1.69 1.72 -6.59
N PHE A 199 -0.66 2.38 -7.09
CA PHE A 199 -0.02 3.61 -6.59
C PHE A 199 -0.93 4.85 -6.47
N ARG A 200 -2.26 4.69 -6.37
CA ARG A 200 -3.27 5.76 -6.29
C ARG A 200 -4.50 5.32 -5.48
N THR A 201 -4.34 4.60 -4.37
CA THR A 201 -5.43 4.43 -3.40
C THR A 201 -5.79 5.81 -2.87
N ASN A 202 -6.99 6.26 -3.19
CA ASN A 202 -7.45 7.60 -2.81
C ASN A 202 -8.44 7.58 -1.63
N HIS A 203 -8.84 6.40 -1.19
CA HIS A 203 -9.56 6.20 0.07
C HIS A 203 -9.35 4.76 0.57
N TYR A 204 -9.41 4.59 1.89
CA TYR A 204 -9.50 3.30 2.57
C TYR A 204 -10.92 2.71 2.43
N PRO A 205 -11.12 1.39 2.55
CA PRO A 205 -12.46 0.80 2.56
C PRO A 205 -13.31 1.31 3.73
N PHE A 206 -14.53 1.72 3.45
CA PHE A 206 -15.45 2.25 4.45
C PHE A 206 -16.91 1.98 4.08
N LEU A 207 -17.84 2.29 4.99
CA LEU A 207 -19.27 2.07 4.79
C LEU A 207 -19.98 3.35 4.33
N ILE A 208 -20.97 3.17 3.45
CA ILE A 208 -21.91 4.23 3.07
C ILE A 208 -23.33 3.65 3.18
N PRO A 209 -24.26 4.29 3.89
CA PRO A 209 -25.65 3.87 3.85
C PRO A 209 -26.29 4.27 2.52
N TYR A 210 -27.35 3.58 2.13
CA TYR A 210 -28.12 3.90 0.93
C TYR A 210 -29.60 3.60 1.16
N ILE A 211 -30.46 4.30 0.42
CA ILE A 211 -31.90 4.02 0.38
C ILE A 211 -32.19 3.15 -0.84
N GLY A 212 -32.89 2.04 -0.61
CA GLY A 212 -33.30 1.09 -1.64
C GLY A 212 -34.81 0.85 -1.63
N ILE A 213 -35.31 0.32 -2.74
CA ILE A 213 -36.67 -0.20 -2.89
C ILE A 213 -36.56 -1.69 -3.17
N LEU A 214 -37.22 -2.48 -2.33
CA LEU A 214 -37.25 -3.93 -2.41
C LEU A 214 -38.12 -4.45 -3.57
N ASN A 215 -37.88 -5.70 -3.96
CA ASN A 215 -38.80 -6.44 -4.82
C ASN A 215 -40.09 -6.80 -4.05
N LYS A 216 -41.12 -7.30 -4.76
CA LYS A 216 -42.41 -7.70 -4.13
C LYS A 216 -42.26 -8.76 -3.04
N ALA A 217 -41.26 -9.64 -3.18
CA ALA A 217 -40.96 -10.70 -2.21
C ALA A 217 -40.14 -10.23 -1.01
N LYS A 218 -39.67 -8.97 -1.01
CA LYS A 218 -38.80 -8.36 0.00
C LYS A 218 -37.50 -9.14 0.27
N THR A 219 -37.01 -9.87 -0.73
CA THR A 219 -35.78 -10.66 -0.62
C THR A 219 -34.54 -9.88 -1.09
N GLU A 220 -34.73 -8.94 -2.02
CA GLU A 220 -33.64 -8.22 -2.66
C GLU A 220 -34.00 -6.76 -2.93
N VAL A 221 -32.98 -5.91 -3.02
CA VAL A 221 -33.12 -4.52 -3.47
C VAL A 221 -33.32 -4.49 -4.99
N ARG A 222 -34.55 -4.19 -5.43
CA ARG A 222 -34.91 -4.07 -6.85
C ARG A 222 -34.29 -2.83 -7.48
N SER A 223 -34.28 -1.71 -6.75
CA SER A 223 -33.71 -0.46 -7.23
C SER A 223 -33.16 0.38 -6.09
N PHE A 224 -32.06 1.07 -6.36
CA PHE A 224 -31.47 2.02 -5.43
C PHE A 224 -32.01 3.43 -5.69
N THR A 225 -32.17 4.22 -4.64
CA THR A 225 -32.70 5.60 -4.72
C THR A 225 -31.54 6.59 -4.59
N THR A 226 -30.83 6.57 -3.47
CA THR A 226 -29.74 7.51 -3.18
C THR A 226 -28.71 6.90 -2.25
N TYR A 227 -27.46 7.36 -2.34
CA TYR A 227 -26.52 7.23 -1.23
C TYR A 227 -26.93 8.20 -0.12
N VAL A 228 -26.83 7.76 1.14
CA VAL A 228 -27.00 8.61 2.32
C VAL A 228 -25.61 9.13 2.68
N LEU A 229 -25.37 10.39 2.37
CA LEU A 229 -24.08 11.06 2.53
C LEU A 229 -24.10 12.11 3.64
N ASN A 230 -25.27 12.46 4.16
CA ASN A 230 -25.52 13.34 5.30
C ASN A 230 -26.89 13.04 5.92
N GLU A 231 -27.15 13.61 7.10
CA GLU A 231 -28.37 13.38 7.89
C GLU A 231 -29.65 13.86 7.20
N MET A 232 -29.60 14.92 6.39
CA MET A 232 -30.79 15.45 5.70
C MET A 232 -31.40 14.44 4.73
N GLN A 233 -30.66 13.41 4.34
CA GLN A 233 -31.11 12.37 3.41
C GLN A 233 -31.81 11.20 4.12
N LEU A 234 -32.02 11.27 5.44
CA LEU A 234 -32.68 10.23 6.25
C LEU A 234 -34.11 10.60 6.68
N SER A 235 -34.59 11.79 6.33
CA SER A 235 -35.84 12.36 6.85
C SER A 235 -37.13 11.56 6.61
N GLU A 236 -37.07 10.53 5.77
CA GLU A 236 -38.23 9.70 5.38
C GLU A 236 -38.20 8.28 5.97
N ILE A 237 -37.19 7.93 6.79
CA ILE A 237 -37.03 6.58 7.34
C ILE A 237 -36.92 6.66 8.87
N ASP A 238 -37.85 6.01 9.56
CA ASP A 238 -37.72 5.76 10.99
C ASP A 238 -36.62 4.73 11.23
N LEU A 239 -35.57 5.15 11.93
CA LEU A 239 -34.41 4.32 12.23
C LEU A 239 -34.53 3.74 13.63
N MET A 240 -34.22 2.45 13.76
CA MET A 240 -33.97 1.85 15.07
C MET A 240 -32.64 2.38 15.63
N ASP A 241 -32.48 2.40 16.96
CA ASP A 241 -31.26 2.89 17.63
C ASP A 241 -29.97 2.29 17.07
N GLU A 242 -29.97 0.99 16.76
CA GLU A 242 -28.82 0.31 16.17
C GLU A 242 -28.51 0.76 14.74
N GLN A 243 -29.54 1.09 13.95
CA GLN A 243 -29.38 1.59 12.59
C GLN A 243 -28.87 3.03 12.62
N GLN A 244 -29.40 3.84 13.54
CA GLN A 244 -28.93 5.20 13.79
C GLN A 244 -27.44 5.20 14.19
N ASN A 245 -27.05 4.36 15.15
CA ASN A 245 -25.65 4.22 15.57
C ASN A 245 -24.74 3.78 14.41
N LEU A 246 -25.17 2.81 13.60
CA LEU A 246 -24.39 2.37 12.43
C LEU A 246 -24.26 3.48 11.37
N VAL A 247 -25.31 4.28 11.15
CA VAL A 247 -25.28 5.43 10.23
C VAL A 247 -24.28 6.49 10.71
N GLU A 248 -24.28 6.81 12.00
CA GLU A 248 -23.33 7.75 12.60
C GLU A 248 -21.88 7.28 12.39
N ILE A 249 -21.61 5.98 12.65
CA ILE A 249 -20.31 5.38 12.36
C ILE A 249 -19.95 5.52 10.87
N CYS A 250 -20.90 5.30 9.95
CA CYS A 250 -20.62 5.47 8.52
C CYS A 250 -20.24 6.92 8.17
N PHE A 251 -20.87 7.92 8.78
CA PHE A 251 -20.54 9.32 8.58
C PHE A 251 -19.15 9.65 9.12
N ASP A 252 -18.78 9.11 10.28
CA ASP A 252 -17.43 9.30 10.82
C ASP A 252 -16.38 8.61 9.96
N MET A 253 -16.63 7.39 9.51
CA MET A 253 -15.74 6.68 8.59
C MET A 253 -15.49 7.51 7.32
N LYS A 254 -16.54 8.09 6.75
CA LYS A 254 -16.45 8.91 5.53
C LYS A 254 -15.54 10.14 5.71
N LYS A 255 -15.54 10.78 6.89
CA LYS A 255 -14.71 11.97 7.16
C LYS A 255 -13.21 11.65 7.04
N ILE A 256 -12.81 10.44 7.41
CA ILE A 256 -11.39 10.04 7.49
C ILE A 256 -10.98 9.02 6.43
N ALA A 257 -11.91 8.52 5.62
CA ALA A 257 -11.63 7.48 4.63
C ALA A 257 -10.69 7.94 3.50
N LEU A 258 -10.69 9.23 3.14
CA LEU A 258 -9.87 9.73 2.03
C LEU A 258 -8.38 9.72 2.37
N VAL A 259 -7.55 9.24 1.43
CA VAL A 259 -6.09 9.20 1.57
C VAL A 259 -5.50 10.50 1.03
N ALA A 260 -4.78 11.22 1.89
CA ALA A 260 -4.03 12.40 1.49
C ALA A 260 -2.89 11.99 0.56
N SER A 261 -3.01 12.36 -0.71
CA SER A 261 -2.01 12.03 -1.74
C SER A 261 -0.95 13.14 -1.85
N PRO A 262 0.31 12.78 -2.14
CA PRO A 262 1.37 13.74 -2.46
C PRO A 262 1.02 14.63 -3.65
N GLU A 263 1.24 15.93 -3.52
CA GLU A 263 1.12 16.88 -4.63
C GLU A 263 2.47 17.06 -5.35
N TYR A 264 2.43 17.55 -6.58
CA TYR A 264 3.64 17.77 -7.37
C TYR A 264 4.54 18.83 -6.71
N LYS A 265 5.83 18.49 -6.48
CA LYS A 265 6.84 19.34 -5.80
C LYS A 265 6.51 19.67 -4.34
N GLU A 266 5.74 18.83 -3.67
CA GLU A 266 5.49 18.97 -2.24
C GLU A 266 6.80 18.74 -1.45
N ASP A 267 7.04 19.58 -0.44
CA ASP A 267 8.23 19.48 0.40
C ASP A 267 8.18 18.28 1.36
N ALA A 268 9.34 17.87 1.86
CA ALA A 268 9.48 16.70 2.72
C ALA A 268 8.68 16.80 4.04
N HIS A 269 8.49 18.02 4.58
CA HIS A 269 7.73 18.23 5.79
C HIS A 269 6.25 17.92 5.56
N LYS A 270 5.65 18.49 4.52
CA LYS A 270 4.26 18.22 4.13
C LYS A 270 4.02 16.75 3.79
N LEU A 271 4.98 16.10 3.12
CA LEU A 271 4.91 14.66 2.86
C LEU A 271 4.86 13.85 4.16
N SER A 272 5.67 14.22 5.15
CA SER A 272 5.69 13.59 6.47
C SER A 272 4.36 13.80 7.21
N GLU A 273 3.81 15.02 7.17
CA GLU A 273 2.51 15.34 7.78
C GLU A 273 1.37 14.52 7.16
N LYS A 274 1.31 14.43 5.82
CA LYS A 274 0.32 13.60 5.12
C LYS A 274 0.46 12.12 5.48
N ARG A 275 1.69 11.59 5.59
CA ARG A 275 1.93 10.20 6.02
C ARG A 275 1.43 9.95 7.43
N LYS A 276 1.73 10.86 8.37
CA LYS A 276 1.26 10.79 9.75
C LYS A 276 -0.26 10.88 9.83
N GLN A 277 -0.88 11.79 9.08
CA GLN A 277 -2.33 11.92 8.99
C GLN A 277 -2.96 10.64 8.44
N ASN A 278 -2.46 10.10 7.33
CA ASN A 278 -2.97 8.85 6.75
C ASN A 278 -2.85 7.68 7.72
N GLN A 279 -1.75 7.58 8.47
CA GLN A 279 -1.57 6.55 9.50
C GLN A 279 -2.59 6.70 10.63
N ASN A 280 -2.82 7.92 11.11
CA ASN A 280 -3.81 8.20 12.15
C ASN A 280 -5.23 7.86 11.66
N ASN A 281 -5.60 8.34 10.47
CA ASN A 281 -6.90 8.06 9.85
C ASN A 281 -7.11 6.55 9.65
N PHE A 282 -6.07 5.81 9.25
CA PHE A 282 -6.15 4.36 9.11
C PHE A 282 -6.47 3.68 10.45
N ASN A 283 -5.75 4.06 11.52
CA ASN A 283 -5.98 3.50 12.84
C ASN A 283 -7.38 3.83 13.36
N GLU A 284 -7.82 5.08 13.23
CA GLU A 284 -9.16 5.51 13.65
C GLU A 284 -10.27 4.82 12.84
N LEU A 285 -10.07 4.68 11.53
CA LEU A 285 -11.01 3.96 10.67
C LEU A 285 -11.09 2.46 11.03
N PHE A 286 -9.97 1.86 11.43
CA PHE A 286 -9.95 0.49 11.92
C PHE A 286 -10.79 0.35 13.21
N GLU A 287 -10.66 1.28 14.16
CA GLU A 287 -11.50 1.30 15.37
C GLU A 287 -12.99 1.48 15.04
N LEU A 288 -13.34 2.35 14.09
CA LEU A 288 -14.72 2.48 13.61
C LEU A 288 -15.24 1.18 12.99
N TRP A 289 -14.40 0.46 12.24
CA TRP A 289 -14.75 -0.86 11.72
C TRP A 289 -15.02 -1.87 12.84
N GLN A 290 -14.25 -1.83 13.93
CA GLN A 290 -14.49 -2.68 15.10
C GLN A 290 -15.88 -2.41 15.71
N LYS A 291 -16.31 -1.15 15.75
CA LYS A 291 -17.64 -0.74 16.23
C LYS A 291 -18.77 -1.10 15.25
N ALA A 292 -18.52 -0.96 13.94
CA ALA A 292 -19.54 -1.18 12.91
C ALA A 292 -19.87 -2.66 12.70
N LEU A 293 -18.88 -3.55 12.77
CA LEU A 293 -19.05 -4.96 12.40
C LEU A 293 -20.11 -5.72 13.23
N PRO A 294 -20.17 -5.58 14.56
CA PRO A 294 -21.27 -6.12 15.36
C PRO A 294 -22.65 -5.64 14.90
N LEU A 295 -22.73 -4.37 14.45
CA LEU A 295 -23.97 -3.78 13.96
C LEU A 295 -24.28 -4.16 12.50
N LEU A 296 -23.37 -4.80 11.78
CA LEU A 296 -23.54 -5.24 10.39
C LEU A 296 -23.79 -6.74 10.25
N SER A 297 -23.25 -7.54 11.16
CA SER A 297 -23.33 -9.00 11.07
C SER A 297 -24.77 -9.47 11.17
N GLY A 298 -25.24 -10.17 10.14
CA GLY A 298 -26.62 -10.64 10.03
C GLY A 298 -27.64 -9.57 9.57
N ARG A 299 -27.21 -8.33 9.28
CA ARG A 299 -28.08 -7.35 8.61
C ARG A 299 -28.41 -7.74 7.17
N LEU A 300 -29.63 -7.44 6.77
CA LEU A 300 -30.12 -7.61 5.41
C LEU A 300 -29.69 -6.44 4.52
N TYR A 301 -29.76 -6.65 3.20
CA TYR A 301 -29.54 -5.62 2.18
C TYR A 301 -28.15 -4.96 2.26
N THR A 302 -27.12 -5.77 2.43
CA THR A 302 -25.73 -5.33 2.40
C THR A 302 -25.09 -5.57 1.01
N HIS A 303 -24.29 -4.61 0.55
CA HIS A 303 -23.68 -4.66 -0.78
C HIS A 303 -22.23 -4.19 -0.78
N TYR A 304 -21.49 -4.57 -1.80
CA TYR A 304 -20.14 -4.14 -2.10
C TYR A 304 -20.06 -3.54 -3.50
N SER A 305 -19.22 -2.52 -3.69
CA SER A 305 -18.80 -2.09 -5.02
C SER A 305 -17.48 -1.38 -5.00
N TYR A 306 -16.84 -1.41 -6.15
CA TYR A 306 -15.65 -0.65 -6.47
C TYR A 306 -16.00 0.80 -6.83
N THR A 307 -15.57 1.76 -6.02
CA THR A 307 -15.99 3.18 -6.18
C THR A 307 -15.25 3.94 -7.29
N TYR A 308 -14.16 3.35 -7.84
CA TYR A 308 -13.19 4.04 -8.68
C TYR A 308 -12.72 5.35 -8.06
N GLY A 309 -12.45 5.28 -6.75
CA GLY A 309 -12.01 6.41 -6.00
C GLY A 309 -13.07 7.49 -5.83
N MET A 310 -14.23 7.09 -5.33
CA MET A 310 -15.38 7.97 -5.06
C MET A 310 -16.03 8.63 -6.28
N ARG A 311 -15.51 8.43 -7.50
CA ARG A 311 -16.08 8.98 -8.74
C ARG A 311 -17.54 8.54 -8.95
N ASN A 312 -17.86 7.31 -8.57
CA ASN A 312 -19.18 6.71 -8.73
C ASN A 312 -20.09 6.88 -7.51
N VAL A 313 -19.62 7.55 -6.46
CA VAL A 313 -20.39 7.78 -5.23
C VAL A 313 -21.00 9.18 -5.27
N LYS A 314 -21.90 9.39 -6.23
CA LYS A 314 -22.66 10.62 -6.41
C LYS A 314 -24.08 10.28 -6.87
N GLY A 315 -25.08 10.88 -6.23
CA GLY A 315 -26.48 10.65 -6.58
C GLY A 315 -26.93 9.20 -6.34
N LYS A 316 -27.55 8.60 -7.35
CA LYS A 316 -28.19 7.28 -7.28
C LYS A 316 -27.20 6.13 -7.52
N PRO A 317 -27.13 5.12 -6.63
CA PRO A 317 -26.32 3.92 -6.86
C PRO A 317 -26.76 3.16 -8.13
N ARG A 318 -25.78 2.72 -8.93
CA ARG A 318 -26.06 1.90 -10.12
C ARG A 318 -26.18 0.44 -9.73
N ARG A 319 -27.32 -0.18 -10.02
CA ARG A 319 -27.58 -1.59 -9.67
C ARG A 319 -26.51 -2.55 -10.22
N SER A 320 -26.02 -2.33 -11.43
CA SER A 320 -24.97 -3.17 -12.05
C SER A 320 -23.65 -3.18 -11.30
N TYR A 321 -23.43 -2.22 -10.40
CA TYR A 321 -22.21 -2.10 -9.60
C TYR A 321 -22.41 -2.61 -8.17
N MET A 322 -23.65 -2.72 -7.70
CA MET A 322 -23.97 -3.13 -6.33
C MET A 322 -24.05 -4.66 -6.25
N THR A 323 -22.97 -5.28 -5.79
CA THR A 323 -22.90 -6.73 -5.61
C THR A 323 -23.34 -7.08 -4.20
N PRO A 324 -24.34 -7.95 -3.99
CA PRO A 324 -24.71 -8.41 -2.66
C PRO A 324 -23.51 -9.01 -1.93
N CYS A 325 -23.37 -8.72 -0.65
CA CYS A 325 -22.32 -9.30 0.20
C CYS A 325 -22.89 -9.61 1.58
N ALA A 326 -22.13 -10.32 2.41
CA ALA A 326 -22.43 -10.51 3.82
C ALA A 326 -21.24 -10.10 4.66
N PHE A 327 -21.50 -9.53 5.83
CA PHE A 327 -20.49 -9.23 6.83
C PHE A 327 -20.50 -10.31 7.89
N ASN A 328 -19.33 -10.85 8.19
CA ASN A 328 -19.14 -11.83 9.24
C ASN A 328 -18.47 -11.16 10.44
N ASN A 329 -18.95 -11.44 11.65
CA ASN A 329 -18.36 -10.96 12.90
C ASN A 329 -17.24 -11.88 13.43
N GLU A 330 -16.96 -13.00 12.78
CA GLU A 330 -15.85 -13.88 13.13
C GLU A 330 -14.51 -13.14 13.07
N THR A 331 -13.72 -13.29 14.12
CA THR A 331 -12.35 -12.80 14.15
C THR A 331 -11.50 -13.67 13.22
N PRO A 332 -10.85 -13.12 12.18
CA PRO A 332 -9.99 -13.90 11.33
C PRO A 332 -8.79 -14.42 12.14
N GLU A 333 -8.64 -15.74 12.21
CA GLU A 333 -7.53 -16.38 12.88
C GLU A 333 -6.42 -16.75 11.89
N ILE A 334 -5.18 -16.47 12.26
CA ILE A 334 -4.01 -16.97 11.52
C ILE A 334 -3.65 -18.33 12.11
N CYS A 335 -4.09 -19.40 11.44
CA CYS A 335 -3.74 -20.76 11.84
C CYS A 335 -2.43 -21.19 11.17
N PHE A 336 -1.44 -21.57 11.97
CA PHE A 336 -0.23 -22.23 11.47
C PHE A 336 -0.45 -23.74 11.51
N LEU A 337 -0.62 -24.35 10.34
CA LEU A 337 -0.60 -25.81 10.22
C LEU A 337 0.85 -26.26 10.27
N TRP A 338 1.31 -26.73 11.43
CA TRP A 338 2.58 -27.44 11.53
C TRP A 338 2.38 -28.83 10.95
N LYS A 339 3.15 -29.18 9.93
CA LYS A 339 3.25 -30.55 9.40
C LYS A 339 4.64 -31.09 9.63
#